data_AF-A0A932L1S3-F1
#
_entry.id   AF-A0A932L1S3-F1
#
_cell.length_a   1.000
_cell.length_b   1.000
_cell.length_c   1.000
_cell.angle_alpha   90.00
_cell.angle_beta   90.00
_cell.angle_gamma   90.00
#
_symmetry.space_group_name_H-M   'P 1'
#
loop_
_entity.id
_entity.type
_entity.pdbx_description
1 polymer ?
#
loop_
_entity_poly.entity_id
_entity_poly.type
_entity_poly.pdbx_seq_one_letter_code
_entity_poly.pdbx_strand_id
1 'polypeptide(L)'
;MSTWRNEEWQSGDPAMDTEHQKLHQMASSMTAVVMNDPGLGLATEAVDVLRERMRLHFRMEEQALARTDPESASILKEDHARLLLLLGRVRDALADGGIEDCKHLLTEFNTAMDKHDREVDIPLFRMQNKGKRDPLAS
;
A
#
# COMPACT_ATOMS: atom_id res chain seq x y z
N MET A 1 8.57 11.77 -11.44
CA MET A 1 7.45 12.60 -11.94
C MET A 1 6.27 12.39 -10.99
N SER A 2 5.57 13.47 -10.61
CA SER A 2 4.62 13.48 -9.49
C SER A 2 3.26 12.92 -9.91
N THR A 3 3.14 11.58 -9.98
CA THR A 3 1.85 10.87 -10.13
C THR A 3 0.80 11.39 -9.15
N TRP A 4 1.24 11.71 -7.93
CA TRP A 4 0.42 12.31 -6.86
C TRP A 4 -0.13 13.72 -7.09
N ARG A 5 0.32 14.45 -8.13
CA ARG A 5 -0.30 15.73 -8.53
C ARG A 5 -1.49 15.53 -9.47
N ASN A 6 -1.69 14.33 -10.01
CA ASN A 6 -2.87 14.01 -10.80
C ASN A 6 -4.07 13.84 -9.84
N GLU A 7 -5.19 14.46 -10.19
CA GLU A 7 -6.44 14.37 -9.44
C GLU A 7 -6.86 12.91 -9.22
N GLU A 8 -6.54 12.01 -10.17
CA GLU A 8 -6.79 10.57 -10.08
C GLU A 8 -6.15 9.88 -8.86
N TRP A 9 -5.12 10.48 -8.27
CA TRP A 9 -4.42 9.98 -7.08
C TRP A 9 -4.85 10.64 -5.77
N GLN A 10 -5.89 11.47 -5.80
CA GLN A 10 -6.41 12.18 -4.62
C GLN A 10 -7.67 11.51 -4.08
N SER A 11 -7.62 10.97 -2.86
CA SER A 11 -8.76 10.39 -2.14
C SER A 11 -9.78 11.45 -1.67
N GLY A 12 -9.37 12.72 -1.66
CA GLY A 12 -10.12 13.82 -1.07
C GLY A 12 -9.90 13.97 0.44
N ASP A 13 -9.09 13.09 1.03
CA ASP A 13 -8.55 13.22 2.39
C ASP A 13 -7.03 13.47 2.32
N PRO A 14 -6.55 14.69 2.61
CA PRO A 14 -5.13 15.01 2.54
C PRO A 14 -4.24 14.16 3.45
N ALA A 15 -4.77 13.66 4.56
CA ALA A 15 -4.01 12.80 5.46
C ALA A 15 -3.77 11.42 4.83
N MET A 16 -4.81 10.84 4.21
CA MET A 16 -4.69 9.58 3.47
C MET A 16 -3.74 9.72 2.28
N ASP A 17 -3.90 10.77 1.48
CA ASP A 17 -3.02 11.03 0.33
C ASP A 17 -1.55 11.15 0.74
N THR A 18 -1.30 11.78 1.90
CA THR A 18 0.05 11.90 2.47
C THR A 18 0.60 10.55 2.92
N GLU A 19 -0.23 9.68 3.48
CA GLU A 19 0.20 8.35 3.92
C GLU A 19 0.50 7.42 2.75
N HIS A 20 -0.35 7.39 1.71
CA HIS A 20 -0.03 6.64 0.49
C HIS A 20 1.26 7.14 -0.17
N GLN A 21 1.47 8.45 -0.25
CA GLN A 21 2.74 9.02 -0.76
C GLN A 21 3.96 8.50 0.02
N LYS A 22 3.88 8.47 1.35
CA LYS A 22 4.96 7.94 2.19
C LYS A 22 5.19 6.46 1.93
N LEU A 23 4.12 5.67 1.82
CA LEU A 23 4.23 4.23 1.54
C LEU A 23 4.92 3.98 0.19
N HIS A 24 4.55 4.72 -0.85
CA HIS A 24 5.20 4.62 -2.18
C HIS A 24 6.67 5.03 -2.14
N GLN A 25 7.00 6.07 -1.39
CA GLN A 25 8.38 6.46 -1.17
C GLN A 25 9.17 5.37 -0.43
N MET A 26 8.57 4.74 0.58
CA MET A 26 9.18 3.63 1.30
C MET A 26 9.35 2.40 0.41
N ALA A 27 8.35 2.05 -0.40
CA ALA A 27 8.43 0.95 -1.37
C ALA A 27 9.54 1.17 -2.41
N SER A 28 9.67 2.40 -2.92
CA SER A 28 10.76 2.78 -3.83
C SER A 28 12.13 2.69 -3.14
N SER A 29 12.23 3.16 -1.90
CA SER A 29 13.48 3.12 -1.13
C SER A 29 13.88 1.69 -0.79
N MET A 30 12.94 0.86 -0.37
CA MET A 30 13.12 -0.57 -0.13
C MET A 30 13.58 -1.28 -1.41
N THR A 31 12.95 -1.00 -2.56
CA THR A 31 13.37 -1.57 -3.85
C THR A 31 14.83 -1.21 -4.14
N ALA A 32 15.23 0.04 -3.93
CA ALA A 32 16.63 0.45 -4.10
C ALA A 32 17.59 -0.26 -3.14
N VAL A 33 17.23 -0.43 -1.86
CA VAL A 33 18.04 -1.17 -0.88
C VAL A 33 18.20 -2.63 -1.32
N VAL A 34 17.11 -3.30 -1.67
CA VAL A 34 17.14 -4.70 -2.10
C VAL A 34 18.02 -4.90 -3.34
N MET A 35 17.95 -3.98 -4.30
CA MET A 35 18.75 -4.07 -5.52
C MET A 35 20.24 -3.84 -5.31
N ASN A 36 20.64 -3.23 -4.19
CA ASN A 36 22.02 -2.83 -3.93
C ASN A 36 22.60 -3.44 -2.65
N ASP A 37 21.89 -4.32 -1.95
CA ASP A 37 22.36 -4.95 -0.73
C ASP A 37 23.53 -5.91 -1.05
N PRO A 38 24.74 -5.69 -0.51
CA PRO A 38 25.86 -6.60 -0.68
C PRO A 38 25.73 -7.89 0.15
N GLY A 39 24.55 -8.17 0.72
CA GLY A 39 24.28 -9.35 1.54
C GLY A 39 24.47 -9.10 3.05
N LEU A 40 24.31 -7.86 3.50
CA LEU A 40 24.46 -7.47 4.90
C LEU A 40 23.17 -7.63 5.72
N GLY A 41 22.07 -8.06 5.08
CA GLY A 41 20.76 -8.25 5.72
C GLY A 41 19.90 -6.97 5.78
N LEU A 42 20.39 -5.87 5.20
CA LEU A 42 19.66 -4.59 5.15
C LEU A 42 18.40 -4.70 4.29
N ALA A 43 18.42 -5.54 3.25
CA ALA A 43 17.26 -5.82 2.42
C ALA A 43 16.10 -6.44 3.22
N THR A 44 16.40 -7.42 4.08
CA THR A 44 15.39 -8.08 4.92
C THR A 44 14.79 -7.10 5.93
N GLU A 45 15.62 -6.29 6.57
CA GLU A 45 15.16 -5.26 7.52
C GLU A 45 14.27 -4.21 6.83
N ALA A 46 14.67 -3.75 5.64
CA ALA A 46 13.88 -2.78 4.87
C ALA A 46 12.49 -3.33 4.50
N VAL A 47 12.40 -4.61 4.11
CA VAL A 47 11.12 -5.27 3.81
C VAL A 47 10.26 -5.39 5.07
N ASP A 48 10.85 -5.78 6.20
CA ASP A 48 10.12 -5.91 7.47
C ASP A 48 9.57 -4.55 7.97
N VAL A 49 10.36 -3.47 7.82
CA VAL A 49 9.92 -2.10 8.14
C VAL A 49 8.76 -1.65 7.25
N LEU A 50 8.85 -1.85 5.93
CA LEU A 50 7.76 -1.50 5.03
C LEU A 50 6.49 -2.31 5.35
N ARG A 51 6.66 -3.62 5.57
CA ARG A 51 5.54 -4.51 5.89
C ARG A 51 4.82 -4.06 7.15
N GLU A 52 5.54 -3.70 8.22
CA GLU A 52 4.90 -3.22 9.44
C GLU A 52 4.20 -1.87 9.22
N ARG A 53 4.80 -0.96 8.46
CA ARG A 53 4.15 0.32 8.13
C ARG A 53 2.85 0.12 7.36
N MET A 54 2.83 -0.78 6.38
CA MET A 54 1.62 -1.12 5.62
C MET A 54 0.56 -1.75 6.53
N ARG A 55 0.93 -2.65 7.44
CA ARG A 55 -0.03 -3.25 8.40
C ARG A 55 -0.73 -2.20 9.26
N LEU A 56 0.01 -1.18 9.70
CA LEU A 56 -0.56 -0.09 10.50
C LEU A 56 -1.52 0.76 9.66
N HIS A 57 -1.11 1.11 8.45
CA HIS A 57 -1.93 1.87 7.49
C HIS A 57 -3.24 1.15 7.16
N PHE A 58 -3.13 -0.10 6.72
CA PHE A 58 -4.28 -0.96 6.39
C PHE A 58 -5.27 -1.12 7.53
N ARG A 59 -4.77 -1.27 8.77
CA ARG A 59 -5.63 -1.33 9.96
C ARG A 59 -6.42 -0.04 10.15
N MET A 60 -5.82 1.13 9.90
CA MET A 60 -6.51 2.41 10.03
C MET A 60 -7.65 2.53 9.01
N GLU A 61 -7.39 2.16 7.75
CA GLU A 61 -8.37 2.18 6.66
C GLU A 61 -9.52 1.21 6.90
N GLU A 62 -9.20 -0.04 7.24
CA GLU A 62 -10.18 -1.08 7.58
C GLU A 62 -11.09 -0.64 8.73
N GLN A 63 -10.51 -0.03 9.78
CA GLN A 63 -11.28 0.48 10.92
C GLN A 63 -12.13 1.70 10.58
N ALA A 64 -11.65 2.58 9.70
CA ALA A 64 -12.41 3.74 9.23
C ALA A 64 -13.63 3.29 8.41
N LEU A 65 -13.41 2.35 7.48
CA LEU A 65 -14.43 1.83 6.58
C LEU A 65 -15.45 0.92 7.29
N ALA A 66 -15.01 0.06 8.21
CA ALA A 66 -15.91 -0.87 8.92
C ALA A 66 -17.01 -0.19 9.73
N ARG A 67 -16.86 1.10 10.07
CA ARG A 67 -17.89 1.87 10.79
C ARG A 67 -19.06 2.29 9.89
N THR A 68 -18.82 2.42 8.59
CA THR A 68 -19.79 2.97 7.64
C THR A 68 -20.23 1.94 6.60
N ASP A 69 -19.35 1.02 6.21
CA ASP A 69 -19.59 -0.01 5.22
C ASP A 69 -18.76 -1.28 5.55
N PRO A 70 -19.31 -2.20 6.37
CA PRO A 70 -18.64 -3.42 6.79
C PRO A 70 -18.33 -4.39 5.64
N GLU A 71 -19.14 -4.39 4.57
CA GLU A 71 -18.94 -5.29 3.43
C GLU A 71 -17.71 -4.86 2.64
N SER A 72 -17.64 -3.57 2.26
CA SER A 72 -16.45 -3.03 1.61
C SER A 72 -15.21 -3.15 2.50
N ALA A 73 -15.34 -3.03 3.83
CA ALA A 73 -14.23 -3.26 4.76
C ALA A 73 -13.67 -4.68 4.69
N SER A 74 -14.53 -5.68 4.50
CA SER A 74 -14.10 -7.07 4.33
C SER A 74 -13.33 -7.25 3.02
N ILE A 75 -13.82 -6.68 1.92
CA ILE A 75 -13.15 -6.73 0.61
C ILE A 75 -11.78 -6.05 0.68
N LEU A 76 -11.72 -4.86 1.28
CA LEU A 76 -10.49 -4.09 1.44
C LEU A 76 -9.44 -4.89 2.23
N LYS A 77 -9.85 -5.52 3.33
CA LYS A 77 -8.99 -6.37 4.16
C LYS A 77 -8.41 -7.57 3.39
N GLU A 78 -9.19 -8.18 2.51
CA GLU A 78 -8.68 -9.27 1.67
C GLU A 78 -7.60 -8.78 0.70
N ASP A 79 -7.77 -7.59 0.12
CA ASP A 79 -6.79 -7.00 -0.79
C ASP A 79 -5.49 -6.61 -0.05
N HIS A 80 -5.61 -5.99 1.13
CA HIS A 80 -4.50 -5.73 2.04
C HIS A 80 -3.71 -7.00 2.39
N ALA A 81 -4.41 -8.09 2.69
CA ALA A 81 -3.77 -9.37 3.00
C ALA A 81 -2.94 -9.89 1.82
N ARG A 82 -3.38 -9.68 0.57
CA ARG A 82 -2.62 -10.07 -0.63
C ARG A 82 -1.34 -9.24 -0.78
N LEU A 83 -1.40 -7.93 -0.56
CA LEU A 83 -0.20 -7.07 -0.59
C LEU A 83 0.82 -7.47 0.47
N LEU A 84 0.36 -7.75 1.70
CA LEU A 84 1.23 -8.23 2.78
C LEU A 84 1.83 -9.61 2.51
N LEU A 85 1.12 -10.47 1.77
CA LEU A 85 1.64 -11.76 1.34
C LEU A 85 2.76 -11.59 0.31
N LEU A 86 2.64 -10.66 -0.64
CA LEU A 86 3.70 -10.36 -1.60
C LEU A 86 4.99 -9.91 -0.91
N LEU A 87 4.89 -9.02 0.09
CA LEU A 87 6.06 -8.63 0.89
C LEU A 87 6.64 -9.80 1.70
N GLY A 88 5.79 -10.71 2.19
CA GLY A 88 6.24 -11.96 2.80
C GLY A 88 7.08 -12.80 1.83
N ARG A 89 6.61 -12.97 0.59
CA ARG A 89 7.34 -13.71 -0.45
C ARG A 89 8.66 -13.04 -0.82
N VAL A 90 8.70 -11.70 -0.91
CA VAL A 90 9.95 -10.94 -1.13
C VAL A 90 10.96 -11.23 -0.02
N ARG A 91 10.51 -11.20 1.24
CA ARG A 91 11.34 -11.49 2.41
C ARG A 91 11.90 -12.92 2.37
N ASP A 92 11.06 -13.90 2.06
CA ASP A 92 11.46 -15.30 1.99
C ASP A 92 12.49 -15.51 0.86
N ALA A 93 12.26 -14.92 -0.32
CA ALA A 93 13.21 -14.97 -1.44
C ALA A 93 14.58 -14.34 -1.11
N LEU A 94 14.59 -13.27 -0.30
CA LEU A 94 15.84 -12.69 0.20
C LEU A 94 16.59 -13.62 1.14
N ALA A 95 15.87 -14.31 2.04
CA ALA A 95 16.47 -15.25 2.98
C ALA A 95 17.08 -16.48 2.27
N ASP A 96 16.45 -16.91 1.18
CA ASP A 96 16.91 -18.05 0.37
C ASP A 96 18.03 -17.67 -0.63
N GLY A 97 18.40 -16.39 -0.72
CA GLY A 97 19.42 -15.88 -1.65
C GLY A 97 18.96 -15.79 -3.11
N GLY A 98 17.66 -15.90 -3.38
CA GLY A 98 17.05 -15.86 -4.71
C GLY A 98 16.87 -14.44 -5.23
N ILE A 99 17.96 -13.76 -5.64
CA ILE A 99 17.91 -12.35 -6.04
C ILE A 99 17.02 -12.09 -7.28
N GLU A 100 17.00 -13.00 -8.26
CA GLU A 100 16.16 -12.85 -9.45
C GLU A 100 14.68 -13.04 -9.12
N ASP A 101 14.35 -13.99 -8.25
CA ASP A 101 12.98 -14.17 -7.74
C ASP A 101 12.55 -12.95 -6.95
N CYS A 102 13.44 -12.39 -6.13
CA CYS A 102 13.19 -11.17 -5.37
C CYS A 102 12.87 -9.98 -6.29
N LYS A 103 13.62 -9.79 -7.39
CA LYS A 103 13.33 -8.74 -8.39
C LYS A 103 11.95 -8.89 -9.02
N HIS A 104 11.58 -10.11 -9.37
CA HIS A 104 10.28 -10.40 -9.93
C HIS A 104 9.16 -10.07 -8.93
N LEU A 105 9.29 -10.56 -7.70
CA LEU A 105 8.33 -10.33 -6.62
C LEU A 105 8.21 -8.85 -6.24
N LEU A 106 9.30 -8.09 -6.26
CA LEU A 106 9.27 -6.64 -6.04
C LEU A 106 8.52 -5.90 -7.15
N THR A 107 8.68 -6.33 -8.40
CA THR A 107 7.92 -5.77 -9.53
C THR A 107 6.44 -6.09 -9.39
N GLU A 108 6.11 -7.33 -9.02
CA GLU A 108 4.74 -7.77 -8.74
C GLU A 108 4.12 -6.95 -7.59
N PHE A 109 4.84 -6.77 -6.49
CA PHE A 109 4.42 -5.95 -5.35
C PHE A 109 4.15 -4.49 -5.73
N ASN A 110 5.10 -3.81 -6.37
CA ASN A 110 4.92 -2.40 -6.74
C ASN A 110 3.73 -2.23 -7.70
N THR A 111 3.58 -3.14 -8.67
CA THR A 111 2.43 -3.13 -9.59
C THR A 111 1.10 -3.36 -8.86
N ALA A 112 1.08 -4.29 -7.90
CA ALA A 112 -0.12 -4.56 -7.11
C ALA A 112 -0.48 -3.38 -6.20
N MET A 113 0.52 -2.71 -5.62
CA MET A 113 0.32 -1.52 -4.78
C MET A 113 -0.23 -0.34 -5.58
N ASP A 114 0.34 -0.04 -6.76
CA ASP A 114 -0.20 0.97 -7.68
C ASP A 114 -1.66 0.67 -8.07
N LYS A 115 -1.94 -0.60 -8.34
CA LYS A 115 -3.28 -1.05 -8.72
C LYS A 115 -4.27 -0.88 -7.57
N HIS A 116 -3.90 -1.30 -6.37
CA HIS A 116 -4.71 -1.20 -5.16
C HIS A 116 -5.15 0.24 -4.91
N ASP A 117 -4.20 1.17 -4.85
CA ASP A 117 -4.50 2.58 -4.61
C ASP A 117 -5.45 3.13 -5.68
N ARG A 118 -5.17 2.85 -6.96
CA ARG A 118 -5.94 3.39 -8.08
C ARG A 118 -7.36 2.82 -8.19
N GLU A 119 -7.51 1.52 -7.99
CA GLU A 119 -8.76 0.80 -8.32
C GLU A 119 -9.64 0.53 -7.10
N VAL A 120 -9.06 0.49 -5.89
CA VAL A 120 -9.77 0.15 -4.67
C VAL A 120 -9.79 1.35 -3.73
N ASP A 121 -8.62 1.78 -3.27
CA ASP A 121 -8.47 2.66 -2.12
C ASP A 121 -8.97 4.08 -2.41
N ILE A 122 -8.39 4.73 -3.43
CA ILE A 122 -8.75 6.10 -3.80
C ILE A 122 -10.23 6.22 -4.19
N PRO A 123 -10.81 5.35 -5.05
CA PRO A 123 -12.24 5.40 -5.35
C PRO A 123 -13.12 5.26 -4.11
N LEU A 124 -12.79 4.32 -3.23
CA LEU A 124 -13.56 4.04 -2.02
C LEU A 124 -13.57 5.25 -1.07
N PHE A 125 -12.41 5.85 -0.81
CA PHE A 125 -12.32 7.03 0.07
C PHE A 125 -12.95 8.28 -0.55
N ARG A 126 -12.90 8.45 -1.87
CA ARG A 126 -13.66 9.51 -2.55
C ARG A 126 -15.17 9.38 -2.34
N MET A 127 -15.70 8.16 -2.45
CA MET A 127 -17.13 7.91 -2.24
C MET A 127 -17.55 8.24 -0.80
N GLN A 128 -16.74 7.84 0.19
CA GLN A 128 -16.98 8.21 1.59
C GLN A 128 -16.94 9.73 1.82
N ASN A 129 -15.97 10.43 1.24
CA ASN A 129 -15.81 11.88 1.43
C ASN A 129 -16.93 12.67 0.74
N LYS A 130 -17.47 12.19 -0.39
CA LYS A 130 -18.68 12.76 -0.99
C LYS A 130 -19.90 12.57 -0.08
N GLY A 131 -20.08 11.38 0.50
CA GLY A 131 -21.18 11.11 1.43
C GLY A 131 -21.16 11.96 2.71
N LYS A 132 -19.98 12.39 3.18
CA LYS A 132 -19.83 13.29 4.33
C LYS A 132 -20.15 14.76 4.01
N ARG A 133 -20.08 15.18 2.74
CA ARG A 133 -20.28 16.58 2.33
C ARG A 133 -21.74 16.96 2.07
N ASP A 134 -22.68 16.00 2.06
CA ASP A 134 -24.11 16.27 1.86
C ASP A 134 -24.97 15.97 3.10
N PRO A 135 -24.96 16.82 4.14
CA PRO A 135 -25.98 16.79 5.19
C PRO A 135 -27.23 17.63 4.84
N LEU A 136 -27.28 18.32 3.69
CA LEU A 136 -28.36 19.29 3.36
C LEU A 136 -28.94 19.19 1.93
N ALA A 137 -28.72 18.09 1.19
CA ALA A 137 -29.53 17.80 0.01
C ALA A 137 -30.91 17.24 0.47
N SER A 138 -31.78 18.14 0.94
CA SER A 138 -33.22 17.94 1.10
C SER A 138 -33.97 18.84 0.14
#